data_AF-A0A948JEL8-F1
#
_entry.id   AF-A0A948JEL8-F1
#
_cell.length_a   1.000
_cell.length_b   1.000
_cell.length_c   1.000
_cell.angle_alpha   90.00
_cell.angle_beta   90.00
_cell.angle_gamma   90.00
#
_symmetry.space_group_name_H-M   'P 1'
#
loop_
_entity.id
_entity.type
_entity.pdbx_description
1 polymer ?
#
loop_
_entity_poly.entity_id
_entity_poly.type
_entity_poly.pdbx_seq_one_letter_code
_entity_poly.pdbx_strand_id
1 'polypeptide(L)'
;MITGDYDQLKEMAGTHVCAEDNGHLVVAWHKDKSQYYLKCGICGETKDITRVMSLTEQLKTGEELPEPVKSNVEKSIRRRAEKLPQAPQAETFTGIPATDLGTGELLSMQQFQMIVVYARKYDLDPLRSHVVLMYGKPYVTLDGYLFHAHQVNIPYQLRSRPLDEDERITYQIPGGAHAWVCEIIKGAGDRSFIGLGIVTQEEMTETSKRDKTKLASPVVARHPWQLAQKRAEWQALRRAFPIGEGIPGEEGRDNVPTDT
;
A
#
# COMPACT_ATOMS: atom_id res chain seq x y z
N MET A 1 -9.47 -15.00 -42.92
CA MET A 1 -9.92 -13.61 -42.70
C MET A 1 -9.97 -13.39 -41.20
N ILE A 2 -9.11 -12.52 -40.70
CA ILE A 2 -9.06 -12.15 -39.27
C ILE A 2 -10.01 -10.98 -39.07
N THR A 3 -11.00 -11.14 -38.19
CA THR A 3 -12.06 -10.17 -37.90
C THR A 3 -12.06 -9.81 -36.41
N GLY A 4 -12.48 -8.60 -36.05
CA GLY A 4 -12.45 -8.14 -34.67
C GLY A 4 -12.86 -6.68 -34.51
N ASP A 5 -12.68 -6.15 -33.30
CA ASP A 5 -12.90 -4.74 -33.01
C ASP A 5 -11.88 -3.84 -33.74
N TYR A 6 -12.30 -2.64 -34.16
CA TYR A 6 -11.45 -1.74 -34.94
C TYR A 6 -10.14 -1.40 -34.22
N ASP A 7 -10.17 -1.11 -32.92
CA ASP A 7 -8.98 -0.68 -32.18
C ASP A 7 -8.01 -1.85 -32.00
N GLN A 8 -8.53 -3.06 -31.73
CA GLN A 8 -7.74 -4.28 -31.66
C GLN A 8 -7.06 -4.59 -33.00
N LEU A 9 -7.82 -4.55 -34.10
CA LEU A 9 -7.26 -4.82 -35.43
C LEU A 9 -6.26 -3.73 -35.83
N LYS A 10 -6.46 -2.48 -35.42
CA LYS A 10 -5.52 -1.38 -35.66
C LYS A 10 -4.21 -1.57 -34.92
N GLU A 11 -4.25 -2.02 -33.66
CA GLU A 11 -3.05 -2.38 -32.90
C GLU A 11 -2.31 -3.57 -33.53
N MET A 12 -3.07 -4.60 -33.95
CA MET A 12 -2.50 -5.75 -34.66
C MET A 12 -1.85 -5.34 -35.98
N ALA A 13 -2.48 -4.47 -36.77
CA ALA A 13 -1.93 -3.95 -38.02
C ALA A 13 -0.63 -3.16 -37.83
N GLY A 14 -0.44 -2.54 -36.67
CA GLY A 14 0.80 -1.83 -36.31
C GLY A 14 1.95 -2.74 -35.87
N THR A 15 1.66 -3.98 -35.48
CA THR A 15 2.62 -4.92 -34.86
C THR A 15 2.84 -6.20 -35.66
N HIS A 16 2.01 -6.46 -36.68
CA HIS A 16 2.04 -7.68 -37.47
C HIS A 16 2.09 -7.38 -38.98
N VAL A 17 2.62 -8.34 -39.72
CA VAL A 17 2.60 -8.37 -41.19
C VAL A 17 1.89 -9.63 -41.67
N CYS A 18 1.52 -9.64 -42.95
CA CYS A 18 0.98 -10.84 -43.59
C CYS A 18 2.05 -11.95 -43.64
N ALA A 19 1.68 -13.18 -43.26
CA ALA A 19 2.62 -14.29 -43.24
C ALA A 19 3.04 -14.79 -44.63
N GLU A 20 2.24 -14.52 -45.67
CA GLU A 20 2.49 -15.01 -47.03
C GLU A 20 3.47 -14.12 -47.81
N ASP A 21 3.35 -12.80 -47.69
CA ASP A 21 4.07 -11.83 -48.54
C ASP A 21 4.79 -10.73 -47.73
N ASN A 22 4.78 -10.81 -46.38
CA ASN A 22 5.29 -9.79 -45.47
C ASN A 22 4.71 -8.39 -45.73
N GLY A 23 3.55 -8.29 -46.40
CA GLY A 23 2.90 -7.02 -46.67
C GLY A 23 2.31 -6.39 -45.42
N HIS A 24 2.27 -5.06 -45.41
CA HIS A 24 1.60 -4.30 -44.34
C HIS A 24 0.10 -4.61 -44.31
N LEU A 25 -0.40 -4.80 -43.09
CA LEU A 25 -1.80 -5.04 -42.84
C LEU A 25 -2.55 -3.70 -42.69
N VAL A 26 -3.76 -3.66 -43.22
CA VAL A 26 -4.66 -2.51 -43.13
C VAL A 26 -6.02 -3.00 -42.66
N VAL A 27 -6.67 -2.23 -41.77
CA VAL A 27 -8.03 -2.52 -41.32
C VAL A 27 -9.01 -2.07 -42.41
N ALA A 28 -9.84 -2.99 -42.88
CA ALA A 28 -10.87 -2.76 -43.89
C ALA A 28 -12.27 -3.12 -43.34
N TRP A 29 -13.31 -2.55 -43.94
CA TRP A 29 -14.70 -2.84 -43.59
C TRP A 29 -15.34 -3.77 -44.62
N HIS A 30 -15.90 -4.89 -44.18
CA HIS A 30 -16.62 -5.83 -45.05
C HIS A 30 -18.11 -5.46 -45.09
N LYS A 31 -18.60 -4.98 -46.24
CA LYS A 31 -19.99 -4.50 -46.37
C LYS A 31 -21.03 -5.59 -46.06
N ASP A 32 -20.89 -6.78 -46.63
CA ASP A 32 -21.92 -7.83 -46.50
C ASP A 32 -22.02 -8.42 -45.09
N LYS A 33 -20.89 -8.46 -44.36
CA LYS A 33 -20.80 -9.02 -43.01
C LYS A 33 -20.88 -7.96 -41.92
N SER A 34 -20.93 -6.67 -42.30
CA SER A 34 -20.94 -5.52 -41.38
C SER A 34 -19.91 -5.62 -40.25
N GLN A 35 -18.66 -5.93 -40.60
CA GLN A 35 -17.58 -6.11 -39.62
C GLN A 35 -16.22 -5.64 -40.17
N TYR A 36 -15.31 -5.27 -39.27
CA TYR A 36 -13.92 -4.96 -39.61
C TYR A 36 -13.08 -6.23 -39.76
N TYR A 37 -12.10 -6.19 -40.66
CA TYR A 37 -11.16 -7.27 -40.90
C TYR A 37 -9.78 -6.75 -41.31
N LEU A 38 -8.75 -7.58 -41.15
CA LEU A 38 -7.39 -7.29 -41.64
C LEU A 38 -7.20 -7.73 -43.08
N LYS A 39 -6.67 -6.83 -43.89
CA LYS A 39 -6.32 -7.04 -45.29
C LYS A 39 -4.84 -6.72 -45.50
N CYS A 40 -4.10 -7.59 -46.17
CA CYS A 40 -2.77 -7.26 -46.70
C CYS A 40 -2.90 -6.31 -47.90
N GLY A 41 -2.04 -5.30 -47.95
CA GLY A 41 -1.95 -4.39 -49.09
C GLY A 41 -1.55 -5.05 -50.42
N ILE A 42 -0.95 -6.25 -50.38
CA ILE A 42 -0.41 -6.97 -51.54
C ILE A 42 -1.34 -8.14 -51.93
N CYS A 43 -1.48 -9.18 -51.11
CA CYS A 43 -2.29 -10.36 -51.46
C CYS A 43 -3.80 -10.25 -51.17
N GLY A 44 -4.25 -9.18 -50.49
CA GLY A 44 -5.66 -9.00 -50.15
C GLY A 44 -6.06 -9.65 -48.83
N GLU A 45 -6.95 -10.65 -48.85
CA GLU A 45 -7.48 -11.23 -47.60
C GLU A 45 -6.46 -12.12 -46.89
N THR A 46 -5.88 -11.61 -45.81
CA THR A 46 -4.91 -12.38 -45.01
C THR A 46 -5.62 -13.41 -44.13
N LYS A 47 -5.06 -14.63 -44.11
CA LYS A 47 -5.46 -15.71 -43.19
C LYS A 47 -4.54 -15.80 -41.99
N ASP A 48 -3.23 -15.68 -42.23
CA ASP A 48 -2.19 -15.82 -41.20
C ASP A 48 -1.34 -14.56 -41.11
N ILE A 49 -0.98 -14.18 -39.88
CA ILE A 49 -0.16 -13.01 -39.59
C ILE A 49 1.05 -13.39 -38.74
N THR A 50 2.14 -12.68 -38.95
CA THR A 50 3.39 -12.84 -38.20
C THR A 50 3.68 -11.56 -37.45
N ARG A 51 4.00 -11.68 -36.16
CA ARG A 51 4.40 -10.53 -35.34
C ARG A 51 5.78 -10.06 -35.78
N VAL A 52 5.90 -8.78 -36.10
CA VAL A 52 7.20 -8.14 -36.32
C VAL A 52 7.68 -7.62 -34.97
N MET A 53 8.82 -8.12 -34.51
CA MET A 53 9.44 -7.60 -33.30
C MET A 53 9.84 -6.14 -33.51
N SER A 54 9.58 -5.30 -32.52
CA SER A 54 10.09 -3.93 -32.57
C SER A 54 11.63 -3.94 -32.52
N LEU A 55 12.29 -2.94 -33.11
CA LEU A 55 13.75 -2.78 -33.03
C LEU A 55 14.27 -2.80 -31.58
N THR A 56 13.45 -2.36 -30.63
CA THR A 56 13.77 -2.37 -29.20
C THR A 56 13.73 -3.77 -28.60
N GLU A 57 12.81 -4.62 -29.07
CA GLU A 57 12.71 -6.02 -28.68
C GLU A 57 13.82 -6.85 -29.33
N GLN A 58 14.11 -6.62 -30.62
CA GLN A 58 15.23 -7.25 -31.33
C GLN A 58 16.57 -6.99 -30.63
N LEU A 59 16.79 -5.75 -30.17
CA LEU A 59 17.96 -5.39 -29.38
C LEU A 59 18.03 -6.13 -28.03
N LYS A 60 16.88 -6.35 -27.38
CA LYS A 60 16.81 -7.08 -26.09
C LYS A 60 17.05 -8.58 -26.25
N THR A 61 16.64 -9.17 -27.37
CA THR A 61 16.87 -10.58 -27.68
C THR A 61 18.28 -10.86 -28.20
N GLY A 62 19.10 -9.82 -28.41
CA GLY A 62 20.50 -9.96 -28.84
C GLY A 62 20.67 -10.17 -30.34
N GLU A 63 19.68 -9.78 -31.15
CA GLU A 63 19.76 -9.85 -32.60
C GLU A 63 20.72 -8.76 -33.13
N GLU A 64 21.55 -9.08 -34.12
CA GLU A 64 22.51 -8.12 -34.68
C GLU A 64 21.79 -7.06 -35.52
N LEU A 65 21.65 -5.86 -34.94
CA LEU A 65 21.13 -4.68 -35.63
C LEU A 65 22.29 -3.89 -36.26
N PRO A 66 22.10 -3.25 -37.43
CA PRO A 66 23.09 -2.34 -37.99
C PRO A 66 23.46 -1.23 -37.01
N GLU A 67 24.77 -0.95 -36.86
CA GLU A 67 25.32 0.07 -35.95
C GLU A 67 24.54 1.41 -35.91
N PRO A 68 24.16 2.03 -37.05
CA PRO A 68 23.39 3.28 -37.01
C PRO A 68 22.00 3.12 -36.39
N VAL A 69 21.35 1.97 -36.59
CA VAL A 69 20.02 1.68 -36.02
C VAL A 69 20.13 1.44 -34.52
N LYS A 70 21.12 0.65 -34.10
CA LYS A 70 21.39 0.38 -32.68
C LYS A 70 21.59 1.67 -31.88
N SER A 71 22.46 2.57 -32.36
CA SER A 71 22.72 3.84 -31.67
C SER A 71 21.48 4.73 -31.54
N ASN A 72 20.60 4.74 -32.55
CA ASN A 72 19.35 5.51 -32.53
C ASN A 72 18.34 4.92 -31.55
N VAL A 73 18.22 3.58 -31.50
CA VAL A 73 17.36 2.88 -30.54
C VAL A 73 17.85 3.14 -29.11
N GLU A 74 19.14 2.99 -28.84
CA GLU A 74 19.74 3.29 -27.53
C GLU A 74 19.52 4.74 -27.10
N LYS A 75 19.73 5.70 -28.02
CA LYS A 75 19.48 7.12 -27.76
C LYS A 75 18.00 7.42 -27.50
N SER A 76 17.09 6.72 -28.19
CA SER A 76 15.64 6.82 -27.96
C SER A 76 15.24 6.25 -26.60
N ILE A 77 15.77 5.08 -26.22
CA ILE A 77 15.56 4.48 -24.90
C ILE A 77 16.05 5.43 -23.82
N ARG A 78 17.27 5.98 -23.96
CA ARG A 78 17.83 6.95 -23.02
C ARG A 78 16.98 8.21 -22.90
N ARG A 79 16.53 8.79 -24.02
CA ARG A 79 15.63 9.95 -24.01
C ARG A 79 14.27 9.64 -23.37
N ARG A 80 13.74 8.42 -23.53
CA ARG A 80 12.52 7.98 -22.83
C ARG A 80 12.77 7.77 -21.34
N ALA A 81 13.93 7.27 -20.95
CA ALA A 81 14.34 7.18 -19.54
C ALA A 81 14.48 8.56 -18.90
N GLU A 82 15.00 9.55 -19.64
CA GLU A 82 15.11 10.95 -19.20
C GLU A 82 13.75 11.69 -19.19
N LYS A 83 12.81 11.31 -20.06
CA LYS A 83 11.46 11.90 -20.17
C LYS A 83 10.39 11.18 -19.36
N LEU A 84 10.64 9.97 -18.85
CA LEU A 84 9.81 9.40 -17.81
C LEU A 84 9.75 10.47 -16.72
N PRO A 85 8.55 10.98 -16.37
CA PRO A 85 8.44 12.00 -15.36
C PRO A 85 9.25 11.49 -14.18
N GLN A 86 10.30 12.23 -13.80
CA GLN A 86 10.86 12.06 -12.47
C GLN A 86 9.63 12.05 -11.58
N ALA A 87 9.39 10.90 -10.91
CA ALA A 87 8.27 10.76 -10.01
C ALA A 87 8.22 12.07 -9.24
N PRO A 88 7.09 12.82 -9.30
CA PRO A 88 7.02 14.20 -8.84
C PRO A 88 7.79 14.23 -7.55
N GLN A 89 8.91 14.98 -7.52
CA GLN A 89 9.82 14.98 -6.39
C GLN A 89 8.91 15.21 -5.21
N ALA A 90 8.63 14.15 -4.46
CA ALA A 90 7.66 14.22 -3.40
C ALA A 90 8.28 15.28 -2.52
N GLU A 91 7.66 16.45 -2.42
CA GLU A 91 8.02 17.41 -1.42
C GLU A 91 8.10 16.56 -0.17
N THR A 92 9.31 16.34 0.32
CA THR A 92 9.53 15.37 1.39
C THR A 92 8.88 16.02 2.58
N PHE A 93 7.61 15.70 2.79
CA PHE A 93 6.83 16.13 3.94
C PHE A 93 7.52 15.47 5.13
N THR A 94 8.46 16.21 5.70
CA THR A 94 9.31 15.77 6.80
C THR A 94 8.41 15.30 7.92
N GLY A 95 8.44 14.00 8.23
CA GLY A 95 7.69 13.40 9.34
C GLY A 95 6.53 12.49 8.94
N ILE A 96 6.10 12.49 7.67
CA ILE A 96 5.16 11.51 7.14
C ILE A 96 5.94 10.44 6.36
N PRO A 97 5.80 9.14 6.68
CA PRO A 97 6.43 8.08 5.90
C PRO A 97 6.05 8.20 4.42
N ALA A 98 7.05 8.16 3.53
CA ALA A 98 6.81 8.25 2.08
C ALA A 98 6.16 6.99 1.48
N THR A 99 6.05 5.92 2.28
CA THR A 99 5.51 4.63 1.87
C THR A 99 4.39 4.17 2.79
N ASP A 100 3.44 3.40 2.24
CA ASP A 100 2.49 2.63 3.02
C ASP A 100 3.26 1.58 3.83
N LEU A 101 3.11 1.58 5.16
CA LEU A 101 3.87 0.70 6.04
C LEU A 101 3.45 -0.78 5.93
N GLY A 102 2.27 -1.06 5.36
CA GLY A 102 1.77 -2.40 5.12
C GLY A 102 2.21 -2.99 3.78
N THR A 103 2.23 -2.20 2.71
CA THR A 103 2.58 -2.67 1.35
C THR A 103 4.02 -2.35 0.93
N GLY A 104 4.63 -1.32 1.53
CA GLY A 104 5.92 -0.76 1.14
C GLY A 104 5.87 0.04 -0.17
N GLU A 105 4.69 0.31 -0.71
CA GLU A 105 4.51 1.13 -1.92
C GLU A 105 4.61 2.61 -1.59
N LEU A 106 5.11 3.41 -2.54
CA LEU A 106 5.13 4.87 -2.40
C LEU A 106 3.70 5.41 -2.29
N LEU A 107 3.51 6.35 -1.38
CA LEU A 107 2.22 6.99 -1.19
C LEU A 107 1.86 7.85 -2.40
N SER A 108 0.64 7.65 -2.91
CA SER A 108 0.05 8.58 -3.88
C SER A 108 -0.39 9.87 -3.19
N MET A 109 -0.57 10.94 -3.98
CA MET A 109 -1.05 12.22 -3.44
C MET A 109 -2.44 12.09 -2.80
N GLN A 110 -3.30 11.21 -3.31
CA GLN A 110 -4.62 10.92 -2.72
C GLN A 110 -4.49 10.24 -1.35
N GLN A 111 -3.58 9.27 -1.22
CA GLN A 111 -3.29 8.62 0.06
C GLN A 111 -2.72 9.61 1.08
N PHE A 112 -1.83 10.50 0.64
CA PHE A 112 -1.31 11.56 1.50
C PHE A 112 -2.43 12.50 2.00
N GLN A 113 -3.29 12.97 1.09
CA GLN A 113 -4.45 13.78 1.45
C GLN A 113 -5.37 13.05 2.44
N MET A 114 -5.56 11.74 2.27
CA MET A 114 -6.35 10.92 3.19
C MET A 114 -5.79 10.92 4.61
N ILE A 115 -4.46 10.79 4.77
CA ILE A 115 -3.79 10.88 6.08
C ILE A 115 -4.03 12.26 6.70
N VAL A 116 -3.84 13.34 5.93
CA VAL A 116 -4.02 14.71 6.42
C VAL A 116 -5.45 14.99 6.83
N VAL A 117 -6.44 14.58 6.03
CA VAL A 117 -7.87 14.75 6.34
C VAL A 117 -8.24 13.94 7.58
N TYR A 118 -7.77 12.69 7.68
CA TYR A 118 -8.03 11.84 8.84
C TYR A 118 -7.41 12.43 10.12
N ALA A 119 -6.16 12.89 10.04
CA ALA A 119 -5.48 13.48 11.19
C ALA A 119 -6.19 14.76 11.65
N ARG A 120 -6.55 15.67 10.73
CA ARG A 120 -7.32 16.88 11.04
C ARG A 120 -8.68 16.58 11.69
N LYS A 121 -9.38 15.54 11.25
CA LYS A 121 -10.69 15.16 11.79
C LYS A 121 -10.64 14.83 13.29
N TYR A 122 -9.51 14.28 13.76
CA TYR A 122 -9.34 13.83 15.15
C TYR A 122 -8.30 14.66 15.92
N ASP A 123 -7.98 15.85 15.42
CA ASP A 123 -6.98 16.75 15.99
C ASP A 123 -5.60 16.10 16.21
N LEU A 124 -5.20 15.24 15.28
CA LEU A 124 -3.89 14.57 15.27
C LEU A 124 -2.92 15.27 14.31
N ASP A 125 -1.62 15.06 14.54
CA ASP A 125 -0.55 15.64 13.73
C ASP A 125 0.15 14.55 12.90
N PRO A 126 -0.04 14.52 11.56
CA PRO A 126 0.59 13.53 10.72
C PRO A 126 2.12 13.76 10.59
N LEU A 127 2.62 14.98 10.79
CA LEU A 127 4.06 15.28 10.75
C LEU A 127 4.80 14.72 11.98
N ARG A 128 4.08 14.51 13.09
CA ARG A 128 4.59 13.81 14.27
C ARG A 128 4.36 12.30 14.22
N SER A 129 3.97 11.77 13.05
CA SER A 129 3.64 10.36 12.88
C SER A 129 2.50 9.88 13.82
N HIS A 130 1.57 10.76 14.22
CA HIS A 130 0.38 10.32 14.98
C HIS A 130 -0.54 9.44 14.13
N VAL A 131 -0.52 9.63 12.81
CA VAL A 131 -1.28 8.86 11.84
C VAL A 131 -0.34 8.38 10.74
N VAL A 132 -0.43 7.10 10.39
CA VAL A 132 0.32 6.46 9.30
C VAL A 132 -0.64 5.75 8.36
N LEU A 133 -0.19 5.40 7.15
CA LEU A 133 -0.95 4.53 6.25
C LEU A 133 -0.46 3.09 6.36
N MET A 134 -1.37 2.15 6.52
CA MET A 134 -1.11 0.72 6.38
C MET A 134 -2.20 0.09 5.52
N TYR A 135 -1.81 -0.69 4.52
CA TYR A 135 -2.75 -1.42 3.64
C TYR A 135 -3.85 -0.51 3.05
N GLY A 136 -3.48 0.70 2.66
CA GLY A 136 -4.37 1.70 2.07
C GLY A 136 -5.33 2.39 3.03
N LYS A 137 -5.20 2.18 4.36
CA LYS A 137 -6.06 2.79 5.38
C LYS A 137 -5.23 3.61 6.38
N PRO A 138 -5.76 4.72 6.91
CA PRO A 138 -5.10 5.47 7.97
C PRO A 138 -5.19 4.70 9.30
N TYR A 139 -4.10 4.68 10.05
CA TYR A 139 -3.99 4.07 11.37
C TYR A 139 -3.38 5.07 12.35
N VAL A 140 -3.98 5.18 13.54
CA VAL A 140 -3.43 5.97 14.65
C VAL A 140 -2.33 5.16 15.35
N THR A 141 -1.15 5.76 15.45
CA THR A 141 0.02 5.15 16.11
C THR A 141 -0.12 5.21 17.62
N LEU A 142 0.78 4.52 18.33
CA LEU A 142 0.85 4.61 19.80
C LEU A 142 1.05 6.05 20.26
N ASP A 143 1.93 6.80 19.60
CA ASP A 143 2.18 8.22 19.90
C ASP A 143 0.94 9.08 19.65
N GLY A 144 0.18 8.78 18.59
CA GLY A 144 -1.10 9.43 18.33
C GLY A 144 -2.14 9.18 19.42
N TYR A 145 -2.22 7.97 19.96
CA TYR A 145 -3.11 7.66 21.09
C TYR A 145 -2.65 8.30 22.41
N LEU A 146 -1.35 8.33 22.68
CA LEU A 146 -0.81 9.02 23.86
C LEU A 146 -1.10 10.51 23.79
N PHE A 147 -0.87 11.12 22.62
CA PHE A 147 -1.21 12.53 22.39
C PHE A 147 -2.71 12.79 22.58
N HIS A 148 -3.57 11.97 22.00
CA HIS A 148 -5.02 12.09 22.17
C HIS A 148 -5.44 11.93 23.64
N ALA A 149 -4.87 10.96 24.37
CA ALA A 149 -5.15 10.78 25.79
C ALA A 149 -4.76 12.01 26.63
N HIS A 150 -3.67 12.69 26.28
CA HIS A 150 -3.29 13.97 26.90
C HIS A 150 -4.27 15.10 26.60
N GLN A 151 -4.85 15.15 25.39
CA GLN A 151 -5.83 16.18 25.02
C GLN A 151 -7.15 16.04 25.77
N VAL A 152 -7.59 14.82 26.06
CA VAL A 152 -8.86 14.54 26.74
C VAL A 152 -8.85 15.04 28.21
N ASN A 153 -7.69 15.39 28.76
CA ASN A 153 -7.51 15.97 30.10
C ASN A 153 -8.14 15.14 31.24
N ILE A 154 -8.22 13.81 31.06
CA ILE A 154 -8.62 12.86 32.10
C ILE A 154 -7.36 12.26 32.68
N PRO A 155 -7.08 12.41 33.99
CA PRO A 155 -5.96 11.71 34.62
C PRO A 155 -6.07 10.20 34.43
N TYR A 156 -4.96 9.57 34.07
CA TYR A 156 -4.90 8.11 33.93
C TYR A 156 -3.55 7.57 34.39
N GLN A 157 -3.53 6.30 34.79
CA GLN A 157 -2.31 5.52 35.01
C GLN A 157 -2.21 4.47 33.93
N LEU A 158 -1.03 4.32 33.33
CA LEU A 158 -0.70 3.26 32.40
C LEU A 158 0.26 2.30 33.09
N ARG A 159 -0.15 1.04 33.24
CA ARG A 159 0.65 -0.02 33.88
C ARG A 159 0.84 -1.15 32.89
N SER A 160 2.07 -1.38 32.45
CA SER A 160 2.42 -2.46 31.53
C SER A 160 3.34 -3.47 32.22
N ARG A 161 3.06 -4.76 32.08
CA ARG A 161 3.93 -5.84 32.58
C ARG A 161 3.85 -7.09 31.70
N PRO A 162 4.86 -7.96 31.73
CA PRO A 162 4.72 -9.31 31.19
C PRO A 162 3.59 -10.07 31.93
N LEU A 163 2.95 -11.00 31.23
CA LEU A 163 1.99 -11.92 31.86
C LEU A 163 2.72 -12.87 32.82
N ASP A 164 2.08 -13.19 33.93
CA ASP A 164 2.50 -14.28 34.82
C ASP A 164 2.09 -15.66 34.27
N GLU A 165 2.52 -16.73 34.93
CA GLU A 165 2.27 -18.10 34.45
C GLU A 165 0.78 -18.46 34.44
N ASP A 166 0.02 -18.05 35.46
CA ASP A 166 -1.41 -18.34 35.58
C ASP A 166 -2.22 -17.60 34.49
N GLU A 167 -1.86 -16.35 34.20
CA GLU A 167 -2.42 -15.57 33.11
C GLU A 167 -2.08 -16.19 31.75
N ARG A 168 -0.83 -16.66 31.57
CA ARG A 168 -0.43 -17.32 30.31
C ARG A 168 -1.26 -18.58 30.05
N ILE A 169 -1.55 -19.37 31.10
CA ILE A 169 -2.45 -20.53 31.00
C ILE A 169 -3.87 -20.07 30.67
N THR A 170 -4.38 -19.05 31.37
CA THR A 170 -5.74 -18.52 31.20
C THR A 170 -5.98 -17.99 29.78
N TYR A 171 -5.04 -17.22 29.24
CA TYR A 171 -5.11 -16.67 27.89
C TYR A 171 -4.59 -17.63 26.80
N GLN A 172 -4.24 -18.87 27.16
CA GLN A 172 -3.75 -19.91 26.25
C GLN A 172 -2.55 -19.42 25.40
N ILE A 173 -1.62 -18.73 26.04
CA ILE A 173 -0.44 -18.17 25.36
C ILE A 173 0.49 -19.32 24.95
N PRO A 174 0.84 -19.45 23.65
CA PRO A 174 1.74 -20.50 23.19
C PRO A 174 3.11 -20.47 23.88
N GLY A 175 3.71 -21.65 24.05
CA GLY A 175 5.09 -21.78 24.55
C GLY A 175 6.08 -21.01 23.65
N GLY A 176 7.02 -20.29 24.27
CA GLY A 176 7.99 -19.45 23.54
C GLY A 176 7.45 -18.09 23.06
N ALA A 177 6.15 -17.82 23.16
CA ALA A 177 5.61 -16.49 22.84
C ALA A 177 5.89 -15.46 23.94
N HIS A 178 6.19 -14.23 23.51
CA HIS A 178 6.26 -13.07 24.39
C HIS A 178 4.87 -12.45 24.52
N ALA A 179 4.37 -12.33 25.76
CA ALA A 179 3.06 -11.77 26.04
C ALA A 179 3.16 -10.69 27.12
N TRP A 180 2.45 -9.58 26.89
CA TRP A 180 2.36 -8.44 27.78
C TRP A 180 0.91 -8.02 27.99
N VAL A 181 0.61 -7.57 29.20
CA VAL A 181 -0.67 -6.96 29.56
C VAL A 181 -0.43 -5.50 29.91
N CYS A 182 -1.33 -4.65 29.45
CA CYS A 182 -1.36 -3.25 29.84
C CYS A 182 -2.72 -2.91 30.43
N GLU A 183 -2.73 -2.30 31.60
CA GLU A 183 -3.93 -1.79 32.26
C GLU A 183 -3.87 -0.26 32.27
N ILE A 184 -4.93 0.37 31.78
CA ILE A 184 -5.15 1.81 31.90
C ILE A 184 -6.26 2.07 32.88
N ILE A 185 -5.96 2.78 33.96
CA ILE A 185 -6.90 3.14 35.01
C ILE A 185 -7.23 4.63 34.83
N LYS A 186 -8.50 4.96 34.55
CA LYS A 186 -8.96 6.35 34.37
C LYS A 186 -9.52 6.93 35.67
N GLY A 187 -9.30 8.23 35.88
CA GLY A 187 -9.84 8.96 37.03
C GLY A 187 -9.25 8.48 38.36
N ALA A 188 -10.07 8.48 39.41
CA ALA A 188 -9.67 8.04 40.75
C ALA A 188 -9.61 6.50 40.92
N GLY A 189 -9.68 5.73 39.82
CA GLY A 189 -9.72 4.27 39.87
C GLY A 189 -11.01 3.63 39.36
N ASP A 190 -11.96 4.43 38.87
CA ASP A 190 -13.34 3.97 38.64
C ASP A 190 -13.49 2.99 37.47
N ARG A 191 -12.58 3.03 36.50
CA ARG A 191 -12.61 2.16 35.31
C ARG A 191 -11.21 1.76 34.87
N SER A 192 -11.00 0.47 34.66
CA SER A 192 -9.78 -0.08 34.05
C SER A 192 -10.06 -0.62 32.65
N PHE A 193 -9.08 -0.42 31.77
CA PHE A 193 -9.10 -0.90 30.38
C PHE A 193 -7.85 -1.73 30.16
N ILE A 194 -8.05 -3.00 29.81
CA ILE A 194 -6.95 -3.94 29.64
C ILE A 194 -6.66 -4.11 28.14
N GLY A 195 -5.40 -4.16 27.77
CA GLY A 195 -4.90 -4.51 26.44
C GLY A 195 -3.90 -5.67 26.52
N LEU A 196 -3.93 -6.55 25.52
CA LEU A 196 -3.07 -7.72 25.46
C LEU A 196 -2.19 -7.66 24.20
N GLY A 197 -0.89 -7.82 24.37
CA GLY A 197 0.06 -7.85 23.27
C GLY A 197 0.82 -9.15 23.26
N ILE A 198 0.78 -9.85 22.12
CA ILE A 198 1.44 -11.15 21.94
C ILE A 198 2.33 -11.07 20.71
N VAL A 199 3.50 -11.69 20.80
CA VAL A 199 4.42 -11.96 19.68
C VAL A 199 4.78 -13.44 19.74
N THR A 200 4.39 -14.19 18.71
CA THR A 200 4.58 -15.65 18.65
C THR A 200 5.96 -16.03 18.12
N GLN A 201 6.38 -17.28 18.39
CA GLN A 201 7.63 -17.82 17.84
C GLN A 201 7.63 -17.85 16.30
N GLU A 202 6.47 -18.11 15.72
CA GLU A 202 6.27 -18.09 14.26
C GLU A 202 6.54 -16.70 13.71
N GLU A 203 6.02 -15.64 14.34
CA GLU A 203 6.24 -14.26 13.91
C GLU A 203 7.72 -13.84 14.02
N MET A 204 8.42 -14.31 15.06
CA MET A 204 9.85 -14.02 15.27
C MET A 204 10.76 -14.71 14.24
N THR A 205 10.30 -15.82 13.66
CA THR A 205 11.08 -16.66 12.72
C THR A 205 10.59 -16.54 11.28
N GLU A 206 9.52 -15.76 11.05
CA GLU A 206 8.96 -15.57 9.72
C GLU A 206 10.02 -15.00 8.76
N THR A 207 10.12 -15.60 7.57
CA THR A 207 11.05 -15.17 6.52
C THR A 207 10.36 -14.29 5.49
N SER A 208 11.10 -13.37 4.89
CA SER A 208 10.55 -12.45 3.89
C SER A 208 10.05 -13.20 2.65
N LYS A 209 8.84 -12.86 2.20
CA LYS A 209 8.26 -13.39 0.96
C LYS A 209 9.08 -13.05 -0.28
N ARG A 210 9.81 -11.92 -0.26
CA ARG A 210 10.66 -11.46 -1.37
C ARG A 210 12.05 -12.09 -1.33
N ASP A 211 12.59 -12.31 -0.14
CA ASP A 211 13.94 -12.82 0.07
C ASP A 211 13.96 -13.80 1.25
N LYS A 212 13.90 -15.10 0.95
CA LYS A 212 13.83 -16.17 1.96
C LYS A 212 15.08 -16.25 2.86
N THR A 213 16.17 -15.57 2.50
CA THR A 213 17.38 -15.52 3.33
C THR A 213 17.28 -14.52 4.47
N LYS A 214 16.26 -13.64 4.45
CA LYS A 214 16.06 -12.59 5.44
C LYS A 214 14.79 -12.85 6.24
N LEU A 215 14.80 -12.40 7.50
CA LEU A 215 13.61 -12.34 8.32
C LEU A 215 12.61 -11.33 7.75
N ALA A 216 11.31 -11.62 7.85
CA ALA A 216 10.23 -10.75 7.43
C ALA A 216 10.24 -9.43 8.20
N SER A 217 10.52 -9.50 9.51
CA SER A 217 10.69 -8.33 10.36
C SER A 217 11.87 -8.51 11.32
N PRO A 218 13.05 -7.94 11.00
CA PRO A 218 14.22 -8.00 11.87
C PRO A 218 13.96 -7.39 13.26
N VAL A 219 13.05 -6.41 13.36
CA VAL A 219 12.70 -5.76 14.63
C VAL A 219 11.93 -6.71 15.55
N VAL A 220 10.98 -7.48 14.99
CA VAL A 220 10.22 -8.49 15.74
C VAL A 220 11.17 -9.52 16.35
N ALA A 221 12.12 -10.02 15.56
CA ALA A 221 13.09 -11.02 16.03
C ALA A 221 14.08 -10.47 17.07
N ARG A 222 14.50 -9.20 16.93
CA ARG A 222 15.49 -8.59 17.83
C ARG A 222 14.88 -8.16 19.17
N HIS A 223 13.65 -7.65 19.16
CA HIS A 223 13.00 -7.05 20.33
C HIS A 223 11.52 -7.47 20.49
N PRO A 224 11.22 -8.78 20.55
CA PRO A 224 9.84 -9.26 20.59
C PRO A 224 9.08 -8.81 21.84
N TRP A 225 9.76 -8.69 22.99
CA TRP A 225 9.13 -8.21 24.22
C TRP A 225 8.68 -6.74 24.13
N GLN A 226 9.47 -5.88 23.46
CA GLN A 226 9.11 -4.47 23.28
C GLN A 226 7.91 -4.34 22.34
N LEU A 227 7.83 -5.18 21.31
CA LEU A 227 6.69 -5.19 20.41
C LEU A 227 5.42 -5.71 21.09
N ALA A 228 5.53 -6.77 21.89
CA ALA A 228 4.43 -7.27 22.72
C ALA A 228 3.92 -6.17 23.67
N GLN A 229 4.83 -5.48 24.38
CA GLN A 229 4.48 -4.35 25.24
C GLN A 229 3.73 -3.26 24.46
N LYS A 230 4.28 -2.77 23.34
CA LYS A 230 3.65 -1.72 22.52
C LYS A 230 2.27 -2.12 22.01
N ARG A 231 2.06 -3.39 21.63
CA ARG A 231 0.75 -3.92 21.23
C ARG A 231 -0.25 -3.88 22.40
N ALA A 232 0.19 -4.28 23.59
CA ALA A 232 -0.64 -4.25 24.79
C ALA A 232 -1.06 -2.81 25.13
N GLU A 233 -0.11 -1.88 25.15
CA GLU A 233 -0.35 -0.45 25.40
C GLU A 233 -1.30 0.16 24.36
N TRP A 234 -1.06 -0.11 23.08
CA TRP A 234 -1.91 0.38 22.00
C TRP A 234 -3.36 -0.12 22.12
N GLN A 235 -3.55 -1.41 22.42
CA GLN A 235 -4.89 -1.96 22.63
C GLN A 235 -5.59 -1.35 23.85
N ALA A 236 -4.87 -1.17 24.97
CA ALA A 236 -5.42 -0.58 26.17
C ALA A 236 -5.81 0.89 25.94
N LEU A 237 -4.93 1.68 25.31
CA LEU A 237 -5.18 3.09 24.96
C LEU A 237 -6.38 3.23 24.03
N ARG A 238 -6.47 2.41 22.99
CA ARG A 238 -7.60 2.43 22.06
C ARG A 238 -8.93 2.17 22.75
N ARG A 239 -8.96 1.29 23.77
CA ARG A 239 -10.17 1.00 24.55
C ARG A 239 -10.49 2.13 25.54
N ALA A 240 -9.47 2.73 26.16
CA ALA A 240 -9.62 3.79 27.15
C ALA A 240 -9.97 5.16 26.54
N PHE A 241 -9.46 5.44 25.33
CA PHE A 241 -9.56 6.70 24.59
C PHE A 241 -9.89 6.41 23.11
N PRO A 242 -11.13 5.99 22.81
CA PRO A 242 -11.52 5.63 21.45
C PRO A 242 -11.52 6.83 20.52
N ILE A 243 -10.96 6.65 19.32
CA ILE A 243 -10.96 7.64 18.23
C ILE A 243 -11.85 7.11 17.10
N GLY A 244 -12.83 7.91 16.67
CA GLY A 244 -13.66 7.60 15.49
C GLY A 244 -15.00 6.93 15.75
N GLU A 245 -15.26 6.49 16.97
CA GLU A 245 -16.63 6.22 17.42
C GLU A 245 -17.20 7.53 17.92
N GLY A 246 -18.11 8.15 17.14
CA GLY A 246 -18.94 9.21 17.69
C GLY A 246 -19.61 8.62 18.92
N ILE A 247 -19.28 9.11 20.11
CA ILE A 247 -19.85 8.64 21.37
C ILE A 247 -21.36 8.77 21.18
N PRO A 248 -22.14 7.66 21.11
CA PRO A 248 -23.58 7.75 21.02
C PRO A 248 -24.04 8.29 22.37
N GLY A 249 -24.25 9.61 22.47
CA GLY A 249 -24.64 10.28 23.71
C GLY A 249 -23.95 11.61 24.04
N GLU A 250 -22.97 12.09 23.26
CA GLU A 250 -22.37 13.43 23.47
C GLU A 250 -22.87 14.52 22.50
N GLU A 251 -23.97 14.30 21.77
CA GLU A 251 -24.68 15.36 21.04
C GLU A 251 -25.46 16.35 21.96
N GLY A 252 -25.08 16.49 23.25
CA GLY A 252 -25.89 17.22 24.23
C GLY A 252 -25.18 18.01 25.31
N ARG A 253 -23.86 18.28 25.22
CA ARG A 253 -23.15 19.10 26.24
C ARG A 253 -22.67 20.47 25.80
N ASP A 254 -22.88 20.84 24.55
CA ASP A 254 -22.69 22.21 24.08
C ASP A 254 -24.06 22.84 23.79
N ASN A 255 -24.72 23.34 24.84
CA ASN A 255 -25.64 24.50 24.82
C ASN A 255 -26.40 24.62 26.16
N VAL A 256 -25.74 25.16 27.20
CA VAL A 256 -26.44 25.99 28.18
C VAL A 256 -25.57 27.22 28.50
N PRO A 257 -25.74 28.33 27.78
CA PRO A 257 -25.65 29.65 28.37
C PRO A 257 -27.07 30.06 28.80
N THR A 258 -27.34 30.06 30.10
CA THR A 258 -28.46 30.82 30.66
C THR A 258 -28.01 31.49 31.95
N ASP A 259 -27.59 32.74 31.77
CA ASP A 259 -27.87 33.92 32.59
C ASP A 259 -27.94 33.74 34.12
N THR A 260 -26.94 34.34 34.77
CA THR A 260 -27.12 35.13 36.01
C THR A 260 -26.39 36.45 35.84
#